data_AF-A0A2E5HJH8-F1
#
_entry.id   AF-A0A2E5HJH8-F1
#
_cell.length_a   1.000
_cell.length_b   1.000
_cell.length_c   1.000
_cell.angle_alpha   90.00
_cell.angle_beta   90.00
_cell.angle_gamma   90.00
#
_symmetry.space_group_name_H-M   'P 1'
#
loop_
_entity.id
_entity.type
_entity.pdbx_description
1 polymer ?
#
loop_
_entity_poly.entity_id
_entity_poly.type
_entity_poly.pdbx_seq_one_letter_code
_entity_poly.pdbx_strand_id
1 'polypeptide(L)'
;MALVALLGLVACGEGGEGEGDSEDEFGALVGEADENGKTLFEASGWEEPIPGKEDSLQGRRGLSVNVDSSDLSVWEIKNQWTDTDTEAARAAGLAWGEDSGLNWDEKFQRWVGSMKKIDAESYGSTFMLTTPFGREVPAPALECAEVAMFLRVTFASWYNLPFFMEARDSEGNRLYFGHFGIRTAAARYGRMPYFRSRYEDYSEKADAIRAGEAEWPTDAKLAGLTIPGSQDDAQPMLGEDAHAGAYFDHIYLNKRVGYFMRLLLTYFGSMNLADSANTYNLAPEAVQPGDVLLERWQRRGIGHALVVMRSRDLGVTEIDGEEVPQLEAELASGSMPRRQPKWESPAASKRVFTLSYTGGEGYEKLGGGLKRFRSAVNEGGRWTNVVLRGDRDAFISNTDYDAIAERPDRFEVILSELSPEEKLVALVELVESKRQHLRRYPASCSARIGREQAFDDLYETAADPAIGWSKDEVDRRFRKVEDYVFAELVYDKSKTCCWNSTNSTMYDVIMELNETRIEDPETGQCQEVLVFMNRDDEGDGYQLFADFTEATGRGDAWVKWSEDEFCAQRDVAEDTLEVTEAAPLCSVYDELESRM
;
A
#
# COMPACT_ATOMS: atom_id res chain seq x y z
N MET A 1 -38.29 11.06 -36.73
CA MET A 1 -37.72 11.08 -38.11
C MET A 1 -36.41 11.86 -38.02
N ALA A 2 -35.36 11.23 -37.51
CA ALA A 2 -34.33 10.52 -38.27
C ALA A 2 -33.38 11.50 -38.99
N LEU A 3 -32.37 11.97 -38.24
CA LEU A 3 -31.15 12.55 -38.78
C LEU A 3 -30.04 11.52 -38.47
N VAL A 4 -29.60 10.80 -39.49
CA VAL A 4 -28.47 9.87 -39.45
C VAL A 4 -27.21 10.67 -39.74
N ALA A 5 -26.32 10.78 -38.76
CA ALA A 5 -24.97 11.29 -38.95
C ALA A 5 -24.04 10.10 -39.24
N LEU A 6 -23.41 10.14 -40.42
CA LEU A 6 -22.29 9.27 -40.79
C LEU A 6 -21.09 9.58 -39.88
N LEU A 7 -20.63 8.59 -39.12
CA LEU A 7 -19.27 8.55 -38.58
C LEU A 7 -18.42 7.71 -39.53
N GLY A 8 -17.40 8.35 -40.09
CA GLY A 8 -16.41 7.73 -40.95
C GLY A 8 -15.49 6.81 -40.15
N LEU A 9 -15.54 5.53 -40.47
CA LEU A 9 -14.47 4.56 -40.22
C LEU A 9 -13.25 4.97 -41.05
N VAL A 10 -12.18 5.39 -40.38
CA VAL A 10 -10.82 5.31 -40.94
C VAL A 10 -10.20 4.04 -40.37
N ALA A 11 -10.42 2.94 -41.07
CA ALA A 11 -9.58 1.75 -41.01
C ALA A 11 -8.49 1.93 -42.07
N CYS A 12 -7.23 1.95 -41.67
CA CYS A 12 -6.06 1.73 -42.53
C CYS A 12 -4.86 1.36 -41.64
N GLY A 13 -4.61 0.06 -41.57
CA GLY A 13 -3.39 -0.54 -41.06
C GLY A 13 -3.42 -1.97 -41.58
N GLU A 14 -2.93 -2.16 -42.80
CA GLU A 14 -2.84 -3.46 -43.46
C GLU A 14 -2.14 -4.46 -42.53
N GLY A 15 -2.84 -5.55 -42.23
CA GLY A 15 -2.29 -6.69 -41.53
C GLY A 15 -1.12 -7.26 -42.33
N GLY A 16 0.09 -7.08 -41.80
CA GLY A 16 1.19 -7.96 -42.14
C GLY A 16 0.99 -9.27 -41.40
N GLU A 17 0.56 -10.31 -42.12
CA GLU A 17 0.81 -11.69 -41.72
C GLU A 17 2.33 -11.88 -41.63
N GLY A 18 2.85 -11.75 -40.42
CA GLY A 18 4.22 -12.09 -40.06
C GLY A 18 4.19 -13.11 -38.94
N GLU A 19 3.83 -14.36 -39.25
CA GLU A 19 4.22 -15.51 -38.43
C GLU A 19 5.75 -15.59 -38.45
N GLY A 20 6.38 -15.11 -37.39
CA GLY A 20 7.81 -15.20 -37.18
C GLY A 20 8.16 -14.68 -35.79
N ASP A 21 8.42 -15.61 -34.86
CA ASP A 21 8.97 -15.33 -33.54
C ASP A 21 10.15 -14.36 -33.67
N SER A 22 9.99 -13.13 -33.18
CA SER A 22 11.07 -12.13 -33.19
C SER A 22 11.84 -12.20 -31.88
N GLU A 23 13.11 -12.57 -31.93
CA GLU A 23 14.04 -12.36 -30.81
C GLU A 23 14.22 -10.85 -30.57
N ASP A 24 14.10 -10.42 -29.32
CA ASP A 24 14.38 -9.04 -28.95
C ASP A 24 15.88 -8.75 -28.72
N GLU A 25 16.21 -7.53 -28.29
CA GLU A 25 17.58 -7.12 -27.96
C GLU A 25 18.25 -8.01 -26.90
N PHE A 26 17.47 -8.60 -25.99
CA PHE A 26 17.93 -9.53 -24.95
C PHE A 26 17.91 -10.99 -25.40
N GLY A 27 17.53 -11.26 -26.66
CA GLY A 27 17.37 -12.62 -27.18
C GLY A 27 16.28 -13.37 -26.42
N ALA A 28 15.27 -12.67 -25.92
CA ALA A 28 14.09 -13.29 -25.37
C ALA A 28 13.18 -13.72 -26.52
N LEU A 29 12.76 -14.98 -26.45
CA LEU A 29 11.66 -15.52 -27.25
C LEU A 29 10.38 -15.10 -26.56
N VAL A 30 9.66 -14.18 -27.17
CA VAL A 30 8.44 -13.58 -26.64
C VAL A 30 7.26 -14.00 -27.50
N GLY A 31 6.05 -13.99 -26.93
CA GLY A 31 4.85 -14.28 -27.69
C GLY A 31 4.53 -13.19 -28.71
N GLU A 32 3.39 -13.35 -29.38
CA GLU A 32 2.84 -12.30 -30.24
C GLU A 32 2.74 -10.97 -29.47
N ALA A 33 3.06 -9.88 -30.17
CA ALA A 33 2.83 -8.55 -29.65
C ALA A 33 1.34 -8.40 -29.31
N ASP A 34 1.06 -7.78 -28.17
CA ASP A 34 -0.31 -7.47 -27.80
C ASP A 34 -0.91 -6.40 -28.73
N GLU A 35 -2.18 -6.04 -28.50
CA GLU A 35 -2.91 -5.06 -29.31
C GLU A 35 -2.24 -3.67 -29.37
N ASN A 36 -1.30 -3.37 -28.47
CA ASN A 36 -0.54 -2.13 -28.43
C ASN A 36 0.91 -2.30 -28.90
N GLY A 37 1.27 -3.47 -29.43
CA GLY A 37 2.61 -3.74 -29.95
C GLY A 37 3.63 -4.16 -28.89
N LYS A 38 3.23 -4.41 -27.64
CA LYS A 38 4.10 -4.87 -26.57
C LYS A 38 4.21 -6.39 -26.59
N THR A 39 5.41 -6.92 -26.71
CA THR A 39 5.67 -8.35 -26.66
C THR A 39 5.75 -8.86 -25.23
N LEU A 40 4.80 -9.70 -24.85
CA LEU A 40 4.67 -10.25 -23.49
C LEU A 40 5.03 -11.73 -23.46
N PHE A 41 5.44 -12.22 -22.29
CA PHE A 41 5.49 -13.65 -22.04
C PHE A 41 4.10 -14.21 -21.79
N GLU A 42 3.91 -15.46 -22.22
CA GLU A 42 2.68 -16.18 -21.94
C GLU A 42 2.52 -16.44 -20.43
N ALA A 43 1.28 -16.72 -20.02
CA ALA A 43 1.03 -17.25 -18.68
C ALA A 43 1.86 -18.54 -18.48
N SER A 44 2.29 -18.78 -17.24
CA SER A 44 3.04 -19.97 -16.81
C SER A 44 2.35 -21.30 -17.12
N GLY A 45 1.08 -21.26 -17.53
CA GLY A 45 0.22 -22.39 -17.85
C GLY A 45 0.08 -23.37 -16.70
N TRP A 46 0.23 -22.90 -15.46
CA TRP A 46 -0.05 -23.70 -14.29
C TRP A 46 -1.56 -23.78 -14.10
N GLU A 47 -2.06 -25.01 -14.03
CA GLU A 47 -3.44 -25.28 -13.65
C GLU A 47 -3.45 -25.67 -12.17
N GLU A 48 -4.19 -24.90 -11.39
CA GLU A 48 -4.34 -25.17 -9.97
C GLU A 48 -4.99 -26.54 -9.75
N PRO A 49 -4.47 -27.38 -8.83
CA PRO A 49 -5.10 -28.65 -8.48
C PRO A 49 -6.54 -28.44 -7.99
N ILE A 50 -7.38 -29.46 -8.18
CA ILE A 50 -8.81 -29.48 -7.82
C ILE A 50 -9.06 -28.89 -6.41
N PRO A 51 -10.12 -28.06 -6.21
CA PRO A 51 -10.42 -27.39 -4.94
C PRO A 51 -10.46 -28.37 -3.75
N GLY A 52 -10.00 -27.91 -2.58
CA GLY A 52 -10.00 -28.67 -1.33
C GLY A 52 -8.80 -29.60 -1.11
N LYS A 53 -7.77 -29.53 -1.98
CA LYS A 53 -6.48 -30.20 -1.75
C LYS A 53 -5.43 -29.20 -1.29
N GLU A 54 -4.58 -29.62 -0.34
CA GLU A 54 -3.47 -28.82 0.20
C GLU A 54 -2.56 -28.23 -0.90
N ASP A 55 -2.44 -28.95 -2.03
CA ASP A 55 -1.64 -28.60 -3.19
C ASP A 55 -2.05 -27.27 -3.88
N SER A 56 -3.32 -26.83 -3.78
CA SER A 56 -3.76 -25.54 -4.34
C SER A 56 -3.21 -24.36 -3.53
N LEU A 57 -3.06 -24.55 -2.23
CA LEU A 57 -2.51 -23.57 -1.30
C LEU A 57 -0.98 -23.53 -1.36
N GLN A 58 -0.33 -24.69 -1.52
CA GLN A 58 1.13 -24.82 -1.59
C GLN A 58 1.71 -24.41 -2.96
N GLY A 59 0.90 -24.28 -4.01
CA GLY A 59 1.39 -23.88 -5.34
C GLY A 59 2.36 -24.88 -5.99
N ARG A 60 2.96 -24.48 -7.12
CA ARG A 60 3.89 -25.32 -7.89
C ARG A 60 5.34 -25.03 -7.50
N ARG A 61 6.09 -26.05 -7.09
CA ARG A 61 7.53 -25.97 -6.81
C ARG A 61 8.28 -25.24 -7.93
N GLY A 62 9.03 -24.21 -7.55
CA GLY A 62 9.90 -23.43 -8.44
C GLY A 62 11.35 -23.89 -8.38
N LEU A 63 12.25 -22.91 -8.32
CA LEU A 63 13.70 -23.08 -8.34
C LEU A 63 14.24 -23.54 -6.99
N SER A 64 15.39 -24.22 -7.00
CA SER A 64 16.13 -24.48 -5.75
C SER A 64 16.65 -23.17 -5.17
N VAL A 65 16.60 -22.99 -3.85
CA VAL A 65 17.16 -21.80 -3.16
C VAL A 65 18.66 -21.59 -3.39
N ASN A 66 19.37 -22.62 -3.87
CA ASN A 66 20.78 -22.51 -4.24
C ASN A 66 21.05 -21.51 -5.38
N VAL A 67 20.01 -21.11 -6.13
CA VAL A 67 20.14 -20.13 -7.22
C VAL A 67 20.43 -18.71 -6.73
N ASP A 68 20.16 -18.42 -5.47
CA ASP A 68 20.23 -17.06 -4.90
C ASP A 68 21.68 -16.55 -4.79
N SER A 69 22.65 -17.46 -4.72
CA SER A 69 24.08 -17.14 -4.65
C SER A 69 24.70 -16.85 -6.02
N SER A 70 23.96 -17.05 -7.12
CA SER A 70 24.49 -16.86 -8.47
C SER A 70 24.69 -15.39 -8.83
N ASP A 71 25.55 -15.14 -9.83
CA ASP A 71 25.76 -13.79 -10.38
C ASP A 71 24.52 -13.18 -11.07
N LEU A 72 23.45 -13.97 -11.22
CA LEU A 72 22.16 -13.50 -11.71
C LEU A 72 21.33 -12.79 -10.64
N SER A 73 21.67 -12.95 -9.36
CA SER A 73 20.91 -12.40 -8.25
C SER A 73 20.79 -10.87 -8.33
N VAL A 74 19.57 -10.39 -8.14
CA VAL A 74 19.18 -8.97 -8.11
C VAL A 74 19.35 -8.43 -6.70
N TRP A 75 18.81 -9.13 -5.70
CA TRP A 75 18.99 -8.82 -4.28
C TRP A 75 19.09 -10.10 -3.45
N GLU A 76 19.78 -9.97 -2.31
CA GLU A 76 19.89 -11.04 -1.32
C GLU A 76 18.61 -11.15 -0.49
N ILE A 77 18.20 -12.38 -0.15
CA ILE A 77 17.08 -12.65 0.74
C ILE A 77 17.56 -12.68 2.19
N LYS A 78 16.97 -11.82 3.02
CA LYS A 78 17.28 -11.71 4.46
C LYS A 78 16.07 -11.93 5.35
N ASN A 79 14.85 -11.78 4.81
CA ASN A 79 13.60 -11.92 5.53
C ASN A 79 12.66 -12.88 4.79
N GLN A 80 11.69 -13.46 5.49
CA GLN A 80 10.59 -14.24 4.91
C GLN A 80 9.26 -13.52 5.08
N TRP A 81 8.32 -13.72 4.16
CA TRP A 81 6.99 -13.08 4.23
C TRP A 81 6.24 -13.34 5.54
N THR A 82 6.48 -14.50 6.16
CA THR A 82 5.83 -14.94 7.39
C THR A 82 6.53 -14.50 8.68
N ASP A 83 7.69 -13.84 8.59
CA ASP A 83 8.43 -13.43 9.78
C ASP A 83 7.64 -12.37 10.54
N THR A 84 7.46 -12.57 11.85
CA THR A 84 6.83 -11.62 12.78
C THR A 84 7.76 -11.22 13.93
N ASP A 85 8.80 -12.01 14.19
CA ASP A 85 9.60 -11.96 15.41
C ASP A 85 11.11 -11.76 15.17
N THR A 86 11.56 -11.73 13.91
CA THR A 86 12.95 -11.39 13.57
C THR A 86 13.24 -9.93 13.91
N GLU A 87 14.50 -9.56 14.08
CA GLU A 87 14.90 -8.16 14.33
C GLU A 87 14.34 -7.21 13.27
N ALA A 88 14.44 -7.57 11.98
CA ALA A 88 13.87 -6.79 10.90
C ALA A 88 12.33 -6.79 10.90
N ALA A 89 11.67 -7.90 11.28
CA ALA A 89 10.21 -7.95 11.39
C ALA A 89 9.67 -7.16 12.58
N ARG A 90 10.48 -6.95 13.63
CA ARG A 90 10.12 -6.12 14.78
C ARG A 90 10.46 -4.65 14.60
N ALA A 91 11.37 -4.31 13.69
CA ALA A 91 11.70 -2.92 13.41
C ALA A 91 10.51 -2.12 12.86
N ALA A 92 10.43 -0.85 13.26
CA ALA A 92 9.52 0.15 12.68
C ALA A 92 9.78 0.29 11.18
N GLY A 93 8.74 0.68 10.45
CA GLY A 93 8.84 0.93 9.03
C GLY A 93 7.90 2.05 8.60
N LEU A 94 7.58 2.06 7.31
CA LEU A 94 6.87 3.18 6.68
C LEU A 94 5.44 3.39 7.19
N ALA A 95 4.77 2.32 7.63
CA ALA A 95 3.36 2.33 7.96
C ALA A 95 3.01 1.48 9.21
N TRP A 96 4.03 1.12 9.99
CA TRP A 96 3.90 0.31 11.20
C TRP A 96 4.95 0.73 12.21
N GLY A 97 4.60 0.65 13.49
CA GLY A 97 5.54 0.86 14.57
C GLY A 97 6.41 -0.37 14.84
N GLU A 98 7.31 -0.26 15.81
CA GLU A 98 8.07 -1.44 16.22
C GLU A 98 7.16 -2.49 16.85
N ASP A 99 7.65 -3.72 16.94
CA ASP A 99 6.98 -4.87 17.56
C ASP A 99 5.50 -5.04 17.15
N SER A 100 5.15 -4.57 15.94
CA SER A 100 3.77 -4.46 15.46
C SER A 100 3.00 -5.78 15.44
N GLY A 101 3.69 -6.91 15.59
CA GLY A 101 3.16 -8.27 15.46
C GLY A 101 2.79 -8.64 14.02
N LEU A 102 2.97 -7.72 13.07
CA LEU A 102 2.62 -7.91 11.68
C LEU A 102 3.68 -8.72 10.96
N ASN A 103 3.23 -9.64 10.12
CA ASN A 103 4.09 -10.27 9.13
C ASN A 103 4.37 -9.30 7.96
N TRP A 104 5.31 -9.65 7.09
CA TRP A 104 5.71 -8.76 5.98
C TRP A 104 4.64 -8.58 4.90
N ASP A 105 3.69 -9.51 4.77
CA ASP A 105 2.56 -9.35 3.83
C ASP A 105 1.53 -8.34 4.37
N GLU A 106 1.22 -8.41 5.66
CA GLU A 106 0.39 -7.40 6.35
C GLU A 106 1.06 -6.02 6.32
N LYS A 107 2.39 -5.97 6.45
CA LYS A 107 3.17 -4.71 6.30
C LYS A 107 3.12 -4.16 4.89
N PHE A 108 3.13 -5.00 3.86
CA PHE A 108 2.92 -4.58 2.48
C PHE A 108 1.54 -3.94 2.31
N GLN A 109 0.49 -4.57 2.84
CA GLN A 109 -0.87 -4.03 2.81
C GLN A 109 -0.95 -2.68 3.54
N ARG A 110 -0.37 -2.58 4.74
CA ARG A 110 -0.30 -1.32 5.51
C ARG A 110 0.42 -0.21 4.74
N TRP A 111 1.54 -0.52 4.08
CA TRP A 111 2.29 0.45 3.29
C TRP A 111 1.52 0.97 2.07
N VAL A 112 0.84 0.08 1.34
CA VAL A 112 -0.03 0.54 0.23
C VAL A 112 -1.19 1.37 0.77
N GLY A 113 -1.80 0.92 1.88
CA GLY A 113 -2.91 1.61 2.55
C GLY A 113 -2.55 2.99 3.13
N SER A 114 -1.28 3.21 3.47
CA SER A 114 -0.81 4.48 4.06
C SER A 114 -0.43 5.53 3.03
N MET A 115 -0.43 5.21 1.73
CA MET A 115 0.00 6.16 0.71
C MET A 115 -0.91 7.40 0.67
N LYS A 116 -0.30 8.59 0.66
CA LYS A 116 -1.02 9.85 0.62
C LYS A 116 -1.59 10.09 -0.77
N LYS A 117 -2.89 10.37 -0.84
CA LYS A 117 -3.54 10.86 -2.06
C LYS A 117 -3.07 12.29 -2.34
N ILE A 118 -2.62 12.56 -3.56
CA ILE A 118 -2.12 13.85 -4.01
C ILE A 118 -2.70 14.20 -5.38
N ASP A 119 -2.57 15.44 -5.82
CA ASP A 119 -2.90 15.81 -7.20
C ASP A 119 -1.91 15.17 -8.18
N ALA A 120 -2.42 14.65 -9.30
CA ALA A 120 -1.59 14.13 -10.38
C ALA A 120 -1.07 15.26 -11.27
N GLU A 121 0.09 15.06 -11.90
CA GLU A 121 0.70 16.03 -12.83
C GLU A 121 -0.18 16.34 -14.05
N SER A 122 -1.04 15.39 -14.42
CA SER A 122 -1.90 15.52 -15.61
C SER A 122 -3.35 15.83 -15.26
N TYR A 123 -4.05 14.88 -14.62
CA TYR A 123 -5.46 15.02 -14.27
C TYR A 123 -5.86 14.06 -13.15
N GLY A 124 -6.72 14.52 -12.26
CA GLY A 124 -7.24 13.76 -11.12
C GLY A 124 -6.23 13.64 -9.99
N SER A 125 -6.46 12.68 -9.11
CA SER A 125 -5.55 12.40 -7.99
C SER A 125 -4.71 11.15 -8.27
N THR A 126 -3.53 11.09 -7.67
CA THR A 126 -2.61 9.94 -7.64
C THR A 126 -2.13 9.71 -6.21
N PHE A 127 -1.09 8.91 -6.01
CA PHE A 127 -0.48 8.67 -4.71
C PHE A 127 0.97 9.18 -4.61
N MET A 128 1.38 9.57 -3.41
CA MET A 128 2.78 9.80 -3.07
C MET A 128 3.44 8.48 -2.65
N LEU A 129 4.57 8.15 -3.28
CA LEU A 129 5.41 7.03 -2.89
C LEU A 129 6.49 7.53 -1.91
N THR A 130 6.45 7.02 -0.68
CA THR A 130 7.51 7.26 0.30
C THR A 130 8.42 6.04 0.39
N THR A 131 9.73 6.25 0.22
CA THR A 131 10.75 5.21 0.35
C THR A 131 11.15 5.03 1.81
N PRO A 132 11.65 3.83 2.23
CA PRO A 132 12.15 3.60 3.58
C PRO A 132 13.34 4.48 3.99
N PHE A 133 13.86 5.25 3.03
CA PHE A 133 15.03 6.11 3.16
C PHE A 133 14.67 7.61 3.21
N GLY A 134 13.38 7.95 3.31
CA GLY A 134 12.90 9.33 3.48
C GLY A 134 12.71 10.12 2.18
N ARG A 135 12.86 9.50 1.00
CA ARG A 135 12.47 10.13 -0.28
C ARG A 135 10.98 10.00 -0.52
N GLU A 136 10.38 11.06 -1.03
CA GLU A 136 9.01 11.10 -1.53
C GLU A 136 8.99 11.44 -3.01
N VAL A 137 8.26 10.66 -3.80
CA VAL A 137 8.07 10.91 -5.23
C VAL A 137 6.63 10.60 -5.61
N PRO A 138 5.95 11.45 -6.39
CA PRO A 138 4.64 11.10 -6.94
C PRO A 138 4.67 9.75 -7.66
N ALA A 139 3.56 9.03 -7.73
CA ALA A 139 3.49 7.73 -8.38
C ALA A 139 4.07 7.76 -9.80
N PRO A 140 4.76 6.70 -10.24
CA PRO A 140 5.36 6.66 -11.57
C PRO A 140 4.28 6.51 -12.64
N ALA A 141 4.48 7.12 -13.80
CA ALA A 141 3.66 6.83 -14.96
C ALA A 141 3.93 5.42 -15.49
N LEU A 142 2.98 4.51 -15.28
CA LEU A 142 3.08 3.08 -15.60
C LEU A 142 1.75 2.56 -16.19
N GLU A 143 1.79 1.42 -16.87
CA GLU A 143 0.58 0.74 -17.34
C GLU A 143 -0.17 0.12 -16.17
N CYS A 144 -1.45 -0.21 -16.38
CA CYS A 144 -2.34 -0.73 -15.34
C CYS A 144 -1.76 -1.91 -14.54
N ALA A 145 -1.29 -2.97 -15.20
CA ALA A 145 -0.68 -4.13 -14.52
C ALA A 145 0.70 -3.83 -13.92
N GLU A 146 1.41 -2.87 -14.51
CA GLU A 146 2.76 -2.50 -14.09
C GLU A 146 2.77 -1.87 -12.69
N VAL A 147 1.72 -1.13 -12.33
CA VAL A 147 1.59 -0.54 -10.97
C VAL A 147 1.56 -1.62 -9.90
N ALA A 148 0.75 -2.67 -10.09
CA ALA A 148 0.65 -3.77 -9.13
C ALA A 148 1.99 -4.51 -8.94
N MET A 149 2.64 -4.84 -10.06
CA MET A 149 3.96 -5.49 -10.03
C MET A 149 5.02 -4.58 -9.43
N PHE A 150 4.99 -3.29 -9.79
CA PHE A 150 5.88 -2.26 -9.27
C PHE A 150 5.81 -2.20 -7.75
N LEU A 151 4.62 -2.06 -7.17
CA LEU A 151 4.43 -1.97 -5.73
C LEU A 151 4.95 -3.22 -5.01
N ARG A 152 4.55 -4.42 -5.49
CA ARG A 152 4.95 -5.69 -4.84
C ARG A 152 6.46 -5.92 -4.87
N VAL A 153 7.10 -5.72 -6.02
CA VAL A 153 8.55 -5.90 -6.19
C VAL A 153 9.32 -4.84 -5.43
N THR A 154 8.86 -3.59 -5.45
CA THR A 154 9.49 -2.48 -4.72
C THR A 154 9.58 -2.82 -3.24
N PHE A 155 8.45 -3.17 -2.63
CA PHE A 155 8.40 -3.56 -1.23
C PHE A 155 9.30 -4.77 -0.94
N ALA A 156 9.18 -5.83 -1.75
CA ALA A 156 9.99 -7.03 -1.57
C ALA A 156 11.50 -6.75 -1.65
N SER A 157 11.91 -5.86 -2.56
CA SER A 157 13.31 -5.52 -2.75
C SER A 157 13.88 -4.66 -1.61
N TRP A 158 13.10 -3.70 -1.10
CA TRP A 158 13.54 -2.84 -0.01
C TRP A 158 13.72 -3.60 1.30
N TYR A 159 12.90 -4.62 1.53
CA TYR A 159 12.94 -5.43 2.74
C TYR A 159 13.57 -6.81 2.54
N ASN A 160 14.31 -7.01 1.44
CA ASN A 160 15.05 -8.26 1.17
C ASN A 160 14.18 -9.53 1.29
N LEU A 161 12.94 -9.47 0.81
CA LEU A 161 11.97 -10.57 0.83
C LEU A 161 12.09 -11.41 -0.44
N PRO A 162 11.83 -12.73 -0.37
CA PRO A 162 11.78 -13.58 -1.55
C PRO A 162 10.64 -13.15 -2.46
N PHE A 163 10.93 -13.01 -3.75
CA PHE A 163 9.91 -12.73 -4.77
C PHE A 163 10.27 -13.44 -6.06
N PHE A 164 9.25 -13.97 -6.74
CA PHE A 164 9.34 -14.26 -8.16
C PHE A 164 7.95 -14.32 -8.82
N MET A 165 7.91 -14.03 -10.11
CA MET A 165 6.80 -14.32 -11.00
C MET A 165 7.20 -15.36 -12.03
N GLU A 166 6.20 -16.12 -12.47
CA GLU A 166 6.31 -17.16 -13.49
C GLU A 166 5.63 -16.76 -14.79
N ALA A 167 6.22 -17.20 -15.89
CA ALA A 167 5.67 -17.05 -17.24
C ALA A 167 6.15 -18.20 -18.13
N ARG A 168 5.78 -18.16 -19.41
CA ARG A 168 6.36 -19.01 -20.47
C ARG A 168 6.83 -18.18 -21.66
N ASP A 169 7.92 -18.59 -22.28
CA ASP A 169 8.29 -18.09 -23.61
C ASP A 169 7.39 -18.69 -24.71
N SER A 170 7.56 -18.24 -25.96
CA SER A 170 6.80 -18.75 -27.10
C SER A 170 7.07 -20.23 -27.43
N GLU A 171 8.19 -20.77 -26.95
CA GLU A 171 8.51 -22.22 -27.04
C GLU A 171 7.88 -23.04 -25.90
N GLY A 172 7.22 -22.39 -24.94
CA GLY A 172 6.58 -23.01 -23.79
C GLY A 172 7.52 -23.32 -22.62
N ASN A 173 8.77 -22.85 -22.64
CA ASN A 173 9.69 -23.00 -21.51
C ASN A 173 9.24 -22.16 -20.33
N ARG A 174 9.25 -22.75 -19.12
CA ARG A 174 8.92 -22.04 -17.88
C ARG A 174 10.03 -21.05 -17.52
N LEU A 175 9.64 -19.80 -17.35
CA LEU A 175 10.51 -18.70 -16.96
C LEU A 175 10.24 -18.26 -15.52
N TYR A 176 11.28 -17.77 -14.87
CA TYR A 176 11.20 -17.20 -13.53
C TYR A 176 11.90 -15.84 -13.52
N PHE A 177 11.16 -14.82 -13.06
CA PHE A 177 11.64 -13.46 -12.88
C PHE A 177 11.55 -13.15 -11.39
N GLY A 178 12.68 -12.98 -10.70
CA GLY A 178 12.65 -12.72 -9.27
C GLY A 178 13.97 -12.23 -8.70
N HIS A 179 14.07 -12.29 -7.38
CA HIS A 179 15.26 -11.89 -6.62
C HIS A 179 16.54 -12.59 -7.09
N PHE A 180 16.45 -13.82 -7.59
CA PHE A 180 17.56 -14.60 -8.15
C PHE A 180 17.89 -14.27 -9.63
N GLY A 181 17.27 -13.23 -10.19
CA GLY A 181 17.42 -12.82 -11.59
C GLY A 181 16.39 -13.44 -12.52
N ILE A 182 16.73 -13.46 -13.81
CA ILE A 182 15.85 -13.90 -14.90
C ILE A 182 16.41 -15.17 -15.53
N ARG A 183 15.67 -16.28 -15.37
CA ARG A 183 16.20 -17.60 -15.70
C ARG A 183 15.13 -18.67 -15.94
N THR A 184 15.56 -19.77 -16.53
CA THR A 184 14.86 -21.06 -16.47
C THR A 184 15.36 -21.87 -15.27
N ALA A 185 14.81 -23.08 -15.09
CA ALA A 185 15.34 -24.03 -14.13
C ALA A 185 16.82 -24.37 -14.36
N ALA A 186 17.25 -24.40 -15.63
CA ALA A 186 18.60 -24.84 -16.00
C ALA A 186 19.63 -23.72 -15.91
N ALA A 187 19.33 -22.54 -16.46
CA ALA A 187 20.32 -21.50 -16.64
C ALA A 187 19.67 -20.11 -16.79
N ARG A 188 20.52 -19.10 -16.88
CA ARG A 188 20.16 -17.74 -17.34
C ARG A 188 19.33 -17.82 -18.63
N TYR A 189 18.27 -17.03 -18.70
CA TYR A 189 17.43 -16.97 -19.89
C TYR A 189 18.01 -15.96 -20.90
N GLY A 190 18.13 -16.37 -22.16
CA GLY A 190 18.69 -15.53 -23.24
C GLY A 190 19.99 -14.80 -22.86
N ARG A 191 20.03 -13.50 -23.17
CA ARG A 191 21.12 -12.57 -22.83
C ARG A 191 20.81 -11.73 -21.60
N MET A 192 19.91 -12.18 -20.72
CA MET A 192 19.53 -11.43 -19.52
C MET A 192 20.75 -11.09 -18.64
N PRO A 193 20.72 -9.99 -17.88
CA PRO A 193 21.90 -9.53 -17.14
C PRO A 193 22.35 -10.50 -16.05
N TYR A 194 23.66 -10.55 -15.84
CA TYR A 194 24.23 -10.95 -14.55
C TYR A 194 24.14 -9.77 -13.61
N PHE A 195 23.00 -9.61 -12.93
CA PHE A 195 22.69 -8.41 -12.16
C PHE A 195 23.74 -8.09 -11.11
N ARG A 196 24.18 -9.11 -10.34
CA ARG A 196 25.13 -8.96 -9.25
C ARG A 196 26.47 -8.37 -9.69
N SER A 197 26.99 -8.84 -10.82
CA SER A 197 28.30 -8.45 -11.33
C SER A 197 28.28 -7.26 -12.28
N ARG A 198 27.10 -6.91 -12.82
CA ARG A 198 26.97 -5.84 -13.81
C ARG A 198 26.50 -4.51 -13.24
N TYR A 199 25.70 -4.52 -12.16
CA TYR A 199 25.10 -3.31 -11.62
C TYR A 199 25.39 -3.17 -10.12
N GLU A 200 25.50 -1.92 -9.70
CA GLU A 200 25.87 -1.55 -8.35
C GLU A 200 24.70 -1.71 -7.38
N ASP A 201 25.04 -2.01 -6.13
CA ASP A 201 24.10 -2.06 -5.01
C ASP A 201 24.60 -1.14 -3.91
N TYR A 202 23.89 -0.03 -3.70
CA TYR A 202 24.24 0.97 -2.69
C TYR A 202 23.40 0.84 -1.42
N SER A 203 22.74 -0.29 -1.19
CA SER A 203 21.89 -0.49 0.00
C SER A 203 22.65 -0.30 1.32
N GLU A 204 23.97 -0.53 1.33
CA GLU A 204 24.86 -0.25 2.47
C GLU A 204 24.92 1.23 2.87
N LYS A 205 24.49 2.16 1.99
CA LYS A 205 24.44 3.60 2.26
C LYS A 205 23.10 4.06 2.85
N ALA A 206 22.14 3.15 3.07
CA ALA A 206 20.80 3.50 3.52
C ALA A 206 20.81 4.36 4.80
N ASP A 207 21.61 3.99 5.80
CA ASP A 207 21.68 4.72 7.08
C ASP A 207 22.28 6.12 6.90
N ALA A 208 23.38 6.23 6.17
CA ALA A 208 24.02 7.52 5.89
C ALA A 208 23.11 8.45 5.08
N ILE A 209 22.30 7.91 4.16
CA ILE A 209 21.33 8.69 3.40
C ILE A 209 20.19 9.18 4.30
N ARG A 210 19.65 8.31 5.17
CA ARG A 210 18.61 8.69 6.15
C ARG A 210 19.10 9.77 7.11
N ALA A 211 20.36 9.68 7.55
CA ALA A 211 20.99 10.67 8.42
C ALA A 211 21.40 11.97 7.70
N GLY A 212 21.24 12.06 6.37
CA GLY A 212 21.68 13.20 5.58
C GLY A 212 23.21 13.31 5.43
N GLU A 213 23.95 12.26 5.78
CA GLU A 213 25.42 12.19 5.73
C GLU A 213 25.95 11.78 4.34
N ALA A 214 25.10 11.24 3.47
CA ALA A 214 25.44 10.87 2.11
C ALA A 214 24.39 11.34 1.11
N GLU A 215 24.86 11.77 -0.07
CA GLU A 215 23.99 12.04 -1.21
C GLU A 215 23.47 10.74 -1.81
N TRP A 216 22.30 10.83 -2.45
CA TRP A 216 21.71 9.70 -3.15
C TRP A 216 22.56 9.30 -4.36
N PRO A 217 22.97 8.02 -4.46
CA PRO A 217 23.79 7.57 -5.58
C PRO A 217 22.94 7.52 -6.85
N THR A 218 23.52 8.00 -7.95
CA THR A 218 22.88 7.99 -9.28
C THR A 218 23.59 7.03 -10.23
N ASP A 219 22.84 6.23 -10.98
CA ASP A 219 23.31 5.50 -12.15
C ASP A 219 22.79 6.19 -13.42
N ALA A 220 23.65 7.00 -14.06
CA ALA A 220 23.30 7.76 -15.25
C ALA A 220 22.84 6.88 -16.43
N LYS A 221 23.29 5.62 -16.49
CA LYS A 221 22.84 4.69 -17.52
C LYS A 221 21.41 4.24 -17.21
N LEU A 222 21.13 3.84 -15.97
CA LEU A 222 19.77 3.47 -15.57
C LEU A 222 18.82 4.64 -15.76
N ALA A 223 19.22 5.84 -15.32
CA ALA A 223 18.40 7.04 -15.39
C ALA A 223 18.00 7.41 -16.83
N GLY A 224 18.85 7.11 -17.82
CA GLY A 224 18.58 7.36 -19.23
C GLY A 224 17.78 6.27 -19.95
N LEU A 225 17.33 5.21 -19.27
CA LEU A 225 16.56 4.13 -19.89
C LEU A 225 15.05 4.37 -19.82
N THR A 226 14.35 3.97 -20.88
CA THR A 226 12.89 3.84 -20.94
C THR A 226 12.46 2.39 -20.78
N ILE A 227 11.18 2.13 -20.48
CA ILE A 227 10.56 0.82 -20.70
C ILE A 227 10.40 0.62 -22.23
N PRO A 228 10.96 -0.44 -22.83
CA PRO A 228 10.76 -0.76 -24.24
C PRO A 228 9.29 -1.03 -24.61
N GLY A 229 8.95 -0.82 -25.88
CA GLY A 229 7.64 -1.14 -26.45
C GLY A 229 6.84 0.11 -26.84
N SER A 230 6.85 1.14 -26.00
CA SER A 230 6.22 2.44 -26.29
C SER A 230 6.98 3.56 -25.55
N GLN A 231 7.17 4.72 -26.20
CA GLN A 231 7.85 5.88 -25.59
C GLN A 231 6.94 6.71 -24.68
N ASP A 232 5.98 6.08 -24.02
CA ASP A 232 4.95 6.75 -23.22
C ASP A 232 5.22 6.71 -21.71
N ASP A 233 6.39 6.26 -21.28
CA ASP A 233 6.80 6.12 -19.87
C ASP A 233 7.41 7.41 -19.27
N ALA A 234 7.06 8.57 -19.81
CA ALA A 234 7.54 9.87 -19.34
C ALA A 234 7.18 10.13 -17.86
N GLN A 235 8.12 10.69 -17.11
CA GLN A 235 8.06 10.97 -15.68
C GLN A 235 8.26 12.47 -15.41
N PRO A 236 7.35 13.34 -15.86
CA PRO A 236 7.55 14.79 -15.88
C PRO A 236 7.84 15.39 -14.49
N MET A 237 7.35 14.77 -13.41
CA MET A 237 7.64 15.16 -12.03
C MET A 237 9.13 15.07 -11.64
N LEU A 238 9.94 14.35 -12.43
CA LEU A 238 11.39 14.24 -12.24
C LEU A 238 12.20 15.10 -13.24
N GLY A 239 11.53 15.72 -14.22
CA GLY A 239 12.15 16.54 -15.26
C GLY A 239 11.56 16.27 -16.65
N GLU A 240 11.78 17.19 -17.59
CA GLU A 240 11.19 17.19 -18.94
C GLU A 240 11.57 15.93 -19.76
N ASP A 241 12.80 15.43 -19.59
CA ASP A 241 13.33 14.26 -20.30
C ASP A 241 13.38 12.99 -19.42
N ALA A 242 12.74 13.02 -18.24
CA ALA A 242 12.78 11.88 -17.33
C ALA A 242 11.82 10.78 -17.79
N HIS A 243 12.29 9.53 -17.73
CA HIS A 243 11.53 8.33 -18.06
C HIS A 243 11.59 7.32 -16.90
N ALA A 244 10.98 6.13 -17.04
CA ALA A 244 10.88 5.17 -15.95
C ALA A 244 12.25 4.79 -15.35
N GLY A 245 13.32 4.74 -16.14
CA GLY A 245 14.67 4.51 -15.63
C GLY A 245 15.15 5.58 -14.64
N ALA A 246 14.84 6.86 -14.89
CA ALA A 246 15.13 7.96 -13.96
C ALA A 246 14.33 7.78 -12.66
N TYR A 247 13.08 7.34 -12.75
CA TYR A 247 12.27 7.01 -11.58
C TYR A 247 12.90 5.90 -10.74
N PHE A 248 13.29 4.80 -11.39
CA PHE A 248 13.91 3.66 -10.70
C PHE A 248 15.26 4.03 -10.09
N ASP A 249 16.07 4.86 -10.77
CA ASP A 249 17.29 5.40 -10.19
C ASP A 249 17.02 6.25 -8.95
N HIS A 250 15.90 6.98 -8.93
CA HIS A 250 15.53 7.87 -7.84
C HIS A 250 15.04 7.16 -6.57
N ILE A 251 14.52 5.92 -6.68
CA ILE A 251 13.88 5.22 -5.55
C ILE A 251 14.64 3.97 -5.07
N TYR A 252 15.52 3.40 -5.89
CA TYR A 252 16.32 2.23 -5.52
C TYR A 252 17.77 2.59 -5.21
N LEU A 253 18.23 2.23 -4.01
CA LEU A 253 19.66 2.18 -3.69
C LEU A 253 20.34 0.99 -4.37
N ASN A 254 19.68 -0.17 -4.37
CA ASN A 254 20.12 -1.30 -5.18
C ASN A 254 19.74 -1.09 -6.65
N LYS A 255 20.67 -0.56 -7.46
CA LYS A 255 20.41 -0.24 -8.87
C LYS A 255 20.08 -1.49 -9.70
N ARG A 256 20.50 -2.68 -9.27
CA ARG A 256 20.10 -3.96 -9.88
C ARG A 256 18.58 -4.08 -9.96
N VAL A 257 17.87 -3.62 -8.92
CA VAL A 257 16.40 -3.65 -8.87
C VAL A 257 15.79 -2.76 -9.94
N GLY A 258 16.36 -1.59 -10.20
CA GLY A 258 15.85 -0.70 -11.27
C GLY A 258 15.99 -1.31 -12.66
N TYR A 259 17.12 -1.96 -12.96
CA TYR A 259 17.26 -2.70 -14.22
C TYR A 259 16.32 -3.91 -14.29
N PHE A 260 16.13 -4.62 -13.17
CA PHE A 260 15.22 -5.77 -13.10
C PHE A 260 13.77 -5.33 -13.30
N MET A 261 13.34 -4.26 -12.63
CA MET A 261 12.01 -3.69 -12.74
C MET A 261 11.69 -3.34 -14.19
N ARG A 262 12.57 -2.59 -14.86
CA ARG A 262 12.41 -2.28 -16.29
C ARG A 262 12.15 -3.54 -17.12
N LEU A 263 12.94 -4.60 -16.92
CA LEU A 263 12.79 -5.85 -17.66
C LEU A 263 11.50 -6.60 -17.30
N LEU A 264 11.12 -6.62 -16.01
CA LEU A 264 9.85 -7.22 -15.58
C LEU A 264 8.67 -6.52 -16.27
N LEU A 265 8.62 -5.19 -16.22
CA LEU A 265 7.55 -4.40 -16.83
C LEU A 265 7.55 -4.45 -18.36
N THR A 266 8.69 -4.78 -18.98
CA THR A 266 8.76 -5.01 -20.43
C THR A 266 7.94 -6.24 -20.83
N TYR A 267 8.07 -7.35 -20.09
CA TYR A 267 7.56 -8.66 -20.56
C TYR A 267 6.36 -9.20 -19.78
N PHE A 268 5.99 -8.59 -18.67
CA PHE A 268 4.84 -9.00 -17.88
C PHE A 268 3.68 -8.00 -18.01
N GLY A 269 2.47 -8.52 -17.93
CA GLY A 269 1.25 -7.73 -17.98
C GLY A 269 0.11 -8.38 -17.20
N SER A 270 -1.12 -7.90 -17.44
CA SER A 270 -2.32 -8.36 -16.71
C SER A 270 -2.61 -9.85 -16.89
N MET A 271 -2.22 -10.46 -18.01
CA MET A 271 -2.33 -11.91 -18.20
C MET A 271 -1.45 -12.72 -17.24
N ASN A 272 -0.27 -12.21 -16.87
CA ASN A 272 0.61 -12.87 -15.91
C ASN A 272 0.11 -12.64 -14.48
N LEU A 273 -0.53 -11.49 -14.19
CA LEU A 273 -1.26 -11.28 -12.94
C LEU A 273 -2.50 -12.16 -12.83
N ALA A 274 -3.17 -12.48 -13.94
CA ALA A 274 -4.32 -13.38 -13.96
C ALA A 274 -3.95 -14.85 -13.72
N ASP A 275 -2.68 -15.21 -13.92
CA ASP A 275 -2.18 -16.57 -13.74
C ASP A 275 -2.15 -16.96 -12.27
N SER A 276 -2.77 -18.11 -11.96
CA SER A 276 -2.80 -18.69 -10.63
C SER A 276 -1.41 -18.98 -10.04
N ALA A 277 -0.34 -19.08 -10.85
CA ALA A 277 1.02 -19.25 -10.32
C ALA A 277 1.56 -18.00 -9.63
N ASN A 278 1.02 -16.82 -9.97
CA ASN A 278 1.48 -15.52 -9.48
C ASN A 278 0.52 -14.91 -8.47
N THR A 279 -0.78 -15.13 -8.63
CA THR A 279 -1.83 -14.59 -7.76
C THR A 279 -2.89 -15.66 -7.44
N TYR A 280 -3.81 -15.38 -6.54
CA TYR A 280 -4.96 -16.24 -6.24
C TYR A 280 -6.22 -15.41 -6.06
N ASN A 281 -7.40 -16.01 -6.27
CA ASN A 281 -8.67 -15.31 -6.13
C ASN A 281 -9.06 -15.17 -4.66
N LEU A 282 -9.72 -14.06 -4.35
CA LEU A 282 -10.21 -13.75 -3.00
C LEU A 282 -11.73 -13.70 -2.94
N ALA A 283 -12.24 -14.07 -1.77
CA ALA A 283 -13.59 -13.73 -1.33
C ALA A 283 -13.79 -12.20 -1.28
N PRO A 284 -14.98 -11.68 -1.62
CA PRO A 284 -15.27 -10.25 -1.62
C PRO A 284 -14.98 -9.52 -0.30
N GLU A 285 -15.25 -10.16 0.83
CA GLU A 285 -15.06 -9.58 2.17
C GLU A 285 -13.58 -9.39 2.55
N ALA A 286 -12.66 -10.03 1.81
CA ALA A 286 -11.24 -10.04 2.13
C ALA A 286 -10.43 -8.93 1.43
N VAL A 287 -11.10 -7.95 0.80
CA VAL A 287 -10.46 -6.81 0.12
C VAL A 287 -9.54 -6.07 1.08
N GLN A 288 -8.25 -5.98 0.72
CA GLN A 288 -7.23 -5.22 1.44
C GLN A 288 -6.41 -4.37 0.48
N PRO A 289 -5.78 -3.29 0.96
CA PRO A 289 -4.81 -2.55 0.16
C PRO A 289 -3.68 -3.46 -0.36
N GLY A 290 -3.25 -3.22 -1.60
CA GLY A 290 -2.27 -4.05 -2.29
C GLY A 290 -2.86 -5.24 -3.06
N ASP A 291 -4.15 -5.54 -2.89
CA ASP A 291 -4.88 -6.46 -3.76
C ASP A 291 -5.03 -5.88 -5.17
N VAL A 292 -5.30 -6.76 -6.13
CA VAL A 292 -5.45 -6.41 -7.55
C VAL A 292 -6.83 -6.81 -8.04
N LEU A 293 -7.58 -5.85 -8.58
CA LEU A 293 -8.81 -6.10 -9.31
C LEU A 293 -8.49 -6.17 -10.80
N LEU A 294 -8.79 -7.32 -11.43
CA LEU A 294 -8.51 -7.54 -12.85
C LEU A 294 -9.81 -7.56 -13.68
N GLU A 295 -9.87 -6.71 -14.70
CA GLU A 295 -10.88 -6.80 -15.76
C GLU A 295 -10.36 -7.67 -16.90
N ARG A 296 -11.15 -8.67 -17.30
CA ARG A 296 -10.76 -9.64 -18.31
C ARG A 296 -11.95 -10.02 -19.18
N TRP A 297 -11.89 -9.69 -20.47
CA TRP A 297 -12.87 -10.15 -21.49
C TRP A 297 -12.33 -11.27 -22.39
N GLN A 298 -11.08 -11.67 -22.18
CA GLN A 298 -10.41 -12.73 -22.93
C GLN A 298 -9.34 -13.43 -22.07
N ARG A 299 -9.05 -14.71 -22.36
CA ARG A 299 -8.05 -15.51 -21.62
C ARG A 299 -6.62 -15.21 -22.04
N ARG A 300 -6.40 -14.79 -23.28
CA ARG A 300 -5.11 -14.34 -23.81
C ARG A 300 -5.26 -12.90 -24.26
N GLY A 301 -4.21 -12.11 -24.13
CA GLY A 301 -4.23 -10.67 -24.41
C GLY A 301 -4.44 -9.82 -23.17
N ILE A 302 -4.59 -8.51 -23.40
CA ILE A 302 -4.60 -7.50 -22.36
C ILE A 302 -5.96 -7.47 -21.66
N GLY A 303 -5.90 -7.18 -20.37
CA GLY A 303 -7.02 -6.73 -19.53
C GLY A 303 -6.59 -5.53 -18.70
N HIS A 304 -7.55 -4.90 -18.02
CA HIS A 304 -7.28 -3.78 -17.12
C HIS A 304 -6.96 -4.29 -15.72
N ALA A 305 -6.00 -3.66 -15.04
CA ALA A 305 -5.61 -4.00 -13.67
C ALA A 305 -5.64 -2.76 -12.79
N LEU A 306 -6.31 -2.87 -11.65
CA LEU A 306 -6.39 -1.80 -10.67
C LEU A 306 -5.87 -2.32 -9.34
N VAL A 307 -5.16 -1.46 -8.61
CA VAL A 307 -4.65 -1.79 -7.27
C VAL A 307 -5.62 -1.25 -6.24
N VAL A 308 -5.98 -2.05 -5.24
CA VAL A 308 -6.72 -1.56 -4.07
C VAL A 308 -5.78 -0.68 -3.26
N MET A 309 -6.09 0.60 -3.15
CA MET A 309 -5.30 1.56 -2.38
C MET A 309 -5.83 1.73 -0.97
N ARG A 310 -7.15 1.70 -0.80
CA ARG A 310 -7.81 1.76 0.50
C ARG A 310 -8.93 0.73 0.57
N SER A 311 -9.11 0.17 1.76
CA SER A 311 -10.26 -0.63 2.16
C SER A 311 -10.63 -0.16 3.56
N ARG A 312 -11.89 0.21 3.79
CA ARG A 312 -12.42 0.65 5.08
C ARG A 312 -13.58 -0.25 5.47
N ASP A 313 -13.50 -0.78 6.69
CA ASP A 313 -14.63 -1.43 7.35
C ASP A 313 -15.60 -0.35 7.84
N LEU A 314 -16.82 -0.38 7.32
CA LEU A 314 -17.91 0.52 7.67
C LEU A 314 -18.90 -0.13 8.64
N GLY A 315 -18.54 -1.27 9.22
CA GLY A 315 -19.38 -2.04 10.15
C GLY A 315 -20.31 -3.01 9.42
N VAL A 316 -21.49 -3.22 9.99
CA VAL A 316 -22.50 -4.16 9.46
C VAL A 316 -23.84 -3.47 9.29
N THR A 317 -24.61 -3.91 8.29
CA THR A 317 -25.99 -3.48 8.07
C THR A 317 -26.89 -4.70 7.95
N GLU A 318 -28.09 -4.64 8.53
CA GLU A 318 -29.08 -5.70 8.40
C GLU A 318 -29.77 -5.63 7.02
N ILE A 319 -29.59 -6.67 6.20
CA ILE A 319 -30.25 -6.81 4.89
C ILE A 319 -31.00 -8.15 4.93
N ASP A 320 -32.32 -8.10 4.73
CA ASP A 320 -33.20 -9.29 4.77
C ASP A 320 -33.07 -10.16 6.03
N GLY A 321 -32.71 -9.55 7.17
CA GLY A 321 -32.55 -10.23 8.45
C GLY A 321 -31.15 -10.85 8.68
N GLU A 322 -30.19 -10.59 7.79
CA GLU A 322 -28.79 -10.99 7.92
C GLU A 322 -27.90 -9.78 8.18
N GLU A 323 -26.94 -9.89 9.11
CA GLU A 323 -25.89 -8.88 9.31
C GLU A 323 -24.87 -8.99 8.18
N VAL A 324 -24.80 -7.95 7.34
CA VAL A 324 -23.95 -7.91 6.16
C VAL A 324 -22.83 -6.88 6.38
N PRO A 325 -21.55 -7.27 6.21
CA PRO A 325 -20.44 -6.32 6.31
C PRO A 325 -20.55 -5.25 5.23
N GLN A 326 -20.24 -4.01 5.62
CA GLN A 326 -20.19 -2.87 4.73
C GLN A 326 -18.75 -2.43 4.58
N LEU A 327 -18.30 -2.30 3.33
CA LEU A 327 -16.94 -1.95 2.98
C LEU A 327 -16.94 -0.75 2.04
N GLU A 328 -15.95 0.12 2.19
CA GLU A 328 -15.57 1.08 1.16
C GLU A 328 -14.21 0.68 0.60
N ALA A 329 -14.07 0.68 -0.72
CA ALA A 329 -12.79 0.41 -1.37
C ALA A 329 -12.47 1.50 -2.39
N GLU A 330 -11.20 1.92 -2.44
CA GLU A 330 -10.70 2.83 -3.46
C GLU A 330 -9.59 2.17 -4.25
N LEU A 331 -9.64 2.34 -5.57
CA LEU A 331 -8.72 1.73 -6.52
C LEU A 331 -7.75 2.77 -7.10
N ALA A 332 -6.55 2.35 -7.50
CA ALA A 332 -5.70 3.10 -8.41
C ALA A 332 -5.71 2.44 -9.79
N SER A 333 -6.12 3.20 -10.81
CA SER A 333 -6.17 2.77 -12.20
C SER A 333 -4.96 3.30 -12.98
N GLY A 334 -4.10 2.43 -13.50
CA GLY A 334 -3.13 2.83 -14.54
C GLY A 334 -3.82 2.98 -15.91
N SER A 335 -3.08 3.17 -16.99
CA SER A 335 -3.67 3.15 -18.35
C SER A 335 -2.64 2.77 -19.40
N MET A 336 -3.13 2.49 -20.60
CA MET A 336 -2.36 2.53 -21.83
C MET A 336 -2.97 3.63 -22.71
N PRO A 337 -2.20 4.63 -23.19
CA PRO A 337 -0.79 4.89 -22.87
C PRO A 337 -0.53 5.06 -21.36
N ARG A 338 0.72 4.79 -20.95
CA ARG A 338 1.17 4.92 -19.55
C ARG A 338 0.86 6.32 -19.01
N ARG A 339 0.42 6.37 -17.75
CA ARG A 339 0.16 7.61 -17.01
C ARG A 339 0.34 7.37 -15.53
N GLN A 340 0.43 8.44 -14.74
CA GLN A 340 0.34 8.29 -13.28
C GLN A 340 -0.99 7.59 -12.95
N PRO A 341 -0.97 6.59 -12.04
CA PRO A 341 -2.17 5.88 -11.63
C PRO A 341 -3.18 6.88 -11.08
N LYS A 342 -4.43 6.77 -11.52
CA LYS A 342 -5.49 7.65 -11.04
C LYS A 342 -6.11 6.98 -9.84
N TRP A 343 -6.04 7.65 -8.71
CA TRP A 343 -6.77 7.30 -7.51
C TRP A 343 -8.26 7.55 -7.78
N GLU A 344 -9.02 6.46 -7.90
CA GLU A 344 -10.44 6.47 -8.17
C GLU A 344 -11.24 6.76 -6.90
N SER A 345 -12.36 7.45 -7.05
CA SER A 345 -13.28 7.65 -5.94
C SER A 345 -13.91 6.32 -5.50
N PRO A 346 -14.53 6.26 -4.31
CA PRO A 346 -15.24 5.08 -3.86
C PRO A 346 -16.36 4.64 -4.82
N ALA A 347 -17.13 5.59 -5.36
CA ALA A 347 -18.20 5.29 -6.32
C ALA A 347 -17.65 4.76 -7.65
N ALA A 348 -16.58 5.38 -8.17
CA ALA A 348 -15.92 4.87 -9.37
C ALA A 348 -15.37 3.46 -9.13
N SER A 349 -14.79 3.22 -7.96
CA SER A 349 -14.24 1.92 -7.56
C SER A 349 -15.33 0.85 -7.41
N LYS A 350 -16.43 1.14 -6.69
CA LYS A 350 -17.59 0.24 -6.56
C LYS A 350 -18.09 -0.17 -7.94
N ARG A 351 -18.31 0.80 -8.84
CA ARG A 351 -18.71 0.50 -10.21
C ARG A 351 -17.76 -0.48 -10.89
N VAL A 352 -16.45 -0.41 -10.65
CA VAL A 352 -15.51 -1.37 -11.26
C VAL A 352 -15.63 -2.76 -10.64
N PHE A 353 -15.73 -2.86 -9.31
CA PHE A 353 -15.90 -4.13 -8.60
C PHE A 353 -17.13 -4.92 -9.07
N THR A 354 -18.20 -4.24 -9.48
CA THR A 354 -19.49 -4.88 -9.80
C THR A 354 -19.69 -5.16 -11.30
N LEU A 355 -18.66 -4.96 -12.13
CA LEU A 355 -18.72 -5.29 -13.56
C LEU A 355 -18.58 -6.79 -13.78
N SER A 356 -19.38 -7.36 -14.69
CA SER A 356 -19.27 -8.80 -15.00
C SER A 356 -17.90 -9.20 -15.54
N TYR A 357 -17.17 -8.33 -16.22
CA TYR A 357 -15.82 -8.63 -16.69
C TYR A 357 -14.73 -8.60 -15.61
N THR A 358 -15.05 -8.31 -14.34
CA THR A 358 -14.17 -8.61 -13.20
C THR A 358 -14.41 -10.04 -12.67
N GLY A 359 -14.70 -10.98 -13.58
CA GLY A 359 -14.87 -12.39 -13.25
C GLY A 359 -16.29 -12.79 -12.82
N GLY A 360 -17.30 -11.96 -13.10
CA GLY A 360 -18.71 -12.32 -12.95
C GLY A 360 -19.21 -13.32 -14.00
N GLU A 361 -20.52 -13.58 -14.00
CA GLU A 361 -21.17 -14.56 -14.88
C GLU A 361 -20.79 -14.34 -16.36
N GLY A 362 -20.27 -15.40 -16.99
CA GLY A 362 -19.79 -15.42 -18.38
C GLY A 362 -18.31 -15.08 -18.54
N TYR A 363 -17.66 -14.55 -17.50
CA TYR A 363 -16.25 -14.12 -17.49
C TYR A 363 -15.41 -14.86 -16.44
N GLU A 364 -16.01 -15.72 -15.63
CA GLU A 364 -15.39 -16.40 -14.49
C GLU A 364 -14.17 -17.28 -14.88
N LYS A 365 -14.11 -17.70 -16.14
CA LYS A 365 -13.02 -18.54 -16.70
C LYS A 365 -11.87 -17.75 -17.33
N LEU A 366 -11.95 -16.42 -17.35
CA LEU A 366 -10.98 -15.57 -18.06
C LEU A 366 -9.84 -15.05 -17.16
N GLY A 367 -9.91 -15.40 -15.86
CA GLY A 367 -8.90 -15.06 -14.86
C GLY A 367 -9.05 -13.64 -14.31
N GLY A 368 -10.23 -13.03 -14.40
CA GLY A 368 -10.54 -11.71 -13.83
C GLY A 368 -10.87 -11.73 -12.33
N GLY A 369 -11.16 -10.54 -11.82
CA GLY A 369 -11.66 -10.25 -10.47
C GLY A 369 -10.60 -9.96 -9.43
N LEU A 370 -11.04 -9.93 -8.17
CA LEU A 370 -10.19 -9.61 -7.03
C LEU A 370 -9.17 -10.72 -6.77
N LYS A 371 -7.90 -10.34 -6.64
CA LYS A 371 -6.78 -11.25 -6.45
C LYS A 371 -5.74 -10.69 -5.51
N ARG A 372 -5.02 -11.58 -4.82
CA ARG A 372 -3.82 -11.27 -4.03
C ARG A 372 -2.61 -11.97 -4.63
N PHE A 373 -1.43 -11.36 -4.51
CA PHE A 373 -0.18 -12.01 -4.89
C PHE A 373 0.04 -13.27 -4.05
N ARG A 374 0.54 -14.33 -4.68
CA ARG A 374 1.15 -15.43 -3.93
C ARG A 374 2.50 -14.96 -3.38
N SER A 375 2.84 -15.49 -2.22
CA SER A 375 4.10 -15.15 -1.53
C SER A 375 5.12 -16.25 -1.77
N ALA A 376 6.33 -15.87 -2.18
CA ALA A 376 7.41 -16.83 -2.38
C ALA A 376 7.93 -17.30 -1.02
N VAL A 377 7.99 -18.60 -0.78
CA VAL A 377 8.52 -19.20 0.46
C VAL A 377 9.45 -20.37 0.13
N ASN A 378 10.37 -20.68 1.05
CA ASN A 378 11.26 -21.83 0.92
C ASN A 378 10.56 -23.11 1.40
N GLU A 379 10.04 -23.87 0.45
CA GLU A 379 9.40 -25.17 0.70
C GLU A 379 10.34 -26.30 0.29
N GLY A 380 10.94 -26.97 1.27
CA GLY A 380 11.82 -28.12 1.04
C GLY A 380 13.05 -27.81 0.19
N GLY A 381 13.65 -26.62 0.36
CA GLY A 381 14.82 -26.18 -0.40
C GLY A 381 14.48 -25.62 -1.79
N ARG A 382 13.21 -25.29 -2.04
CA ARG A 382 12.74 -24.68 -3.28
C ARG A 382 11.84 -23.48 -3.03
N TRP A 383 12.08 -22.43 -3.79
CA TRP A 383 11.17 -21.29 -3.87
C TRP A 383 9.85 -21.71 -4.48
N THR A 384 8.76 -21.42 -3.78
CA THR A 384 7.40 -21.76 -4.19
C THR A 384 6.46 -20.59 -3.86
N ASN A 385 5.63 -20.20 -4.81
CA ASN A 385 4.60 -19.18 -4.61
C ASN A 385 3.36 -19.82 -3.95
N VAL A 386 3.05 -19.42 -2.72
CA VAL A 386 1.98 -20.02 -1.89
C VAL A 386 0.89 -19.02 -1.52
N VAL A 387 -0.25 -19.55 -1.07
CA VAL A 387 -1.23 -18.81 -0.26
C VAL A 387 -0.77 -18.86 1.19
N LEU A 388 -0.52 -17.70 1.79
CA LEU A 388 -0.10 -17.62 3.19
C LEU A 388 -1.20 -18.14 4.12
N ARG A 389 -0.80 -18.64 5.30
CA ARG A 389 -1.75 -19.28 6.22
C ARG A 389 -2.91 -18.38 6.62
N GLY A 390 -2.65 -17.09 6.84
CA GLY A 390 -3.67 -16.10 7.23
C GLY A 390 -4.74 -15.86 6.15
N ASP A 391 -4.42 -16.13 4.88
CA ASP A 391 -5.33 -15.84 3.77
C ASP A 391 -6.14 -17.06 3.30
N ARG A 392 -5.91 -18.24 3.90
CA ARG A 392 -6.50 -19.50 3.42
C ARG A 392 -8.03 -19.52 3.52
N ASP A 393 -8.60 -18.80 4.48
CA ASP A 393 -10.05 -18.70 4.66
C ASP A 393 -10.69 -17.77 3.61
N ALA A 394 -9.92 -16.83 3.07
CA ALA A 394 -10.34 -15.92 1.99
C ALA A 394 -10.07 -16.47 0.59
N PHE A 395 -9.33 -17.56 0.46
CA PHE A 395 -8.90 -18.11 -0.82
C PHE A 395 -10.05 -18.77 -1.59
N ILE A 396 -10.19 -18.38 -2.86
CA ILE A 396 -11.05 -19.03 -3.84
C ILE A 396 -10.18 -19.70 -4.90
N SER A 397 -10.42 -20.99 -5.16
CA SER A 397 -9.68 -21.70 -6.21
C SER A 397 -9.99 -21.11 -7.59
N ASN A 398 -8.98 -21.08 -8.48
CA ASN A 398 -9.14 -20.67 -9.88
C ASN A 398 -10.05 -21.59 -10.72
N THR A 399 -10.56 -22.67 -10.13
CA THR A 399 -11.53 -23.58 -10.76
C THR A 399 -12.90 -23.57 -10.09
N ASP A 400 -13.07 -22.78 -9.02
CA ASP A 400 -14.37 -22.54 -8.39
C ASP A 400 -15.10 -21.41 -9.11
N TYR A 401 -15.61 -21.75 -10.29
CA TYR A 401 -16.23 -20.79 -11.20
C TYR A 401 -17.53 -20.20 -10.66
N ASP A 402 -18.26 -20.95 -9.84
CA ASP A 402 -19.51 -20.48 -9.23
C ASP A 402 -19.19 -19.38 -8.20
N ALA A 403 -18.26 -19.64 -7.28
CA ALA A 403 -17.84 -18.64 -6.29
C ALA A 403 -17.20 -17.40 -6.96
N ILE A 404 -16.45 -17.59 -8.05
CA ILE A 404 -15.86 -16.47 -8.81
C ILE A 404 -16.94 -15.62 -9.48
N ALA A 405 -17.94 -16.26 -10.10
CA ALA A 405 -19.01 -15.60 -10.85
C ALA A 405 -19.96 -14.77 -9.97
N GLU A 406 -20.15 -15.18 -8.70
CA GLU A 406 -21.02 -14.49 -7.74
C GLU A 406 -20.40 -13.20 -7.16
N ARG A 407 -19.09 -12.97 -7.34
CA ARG A 407 -18.39 -11.86 -6.67
C ARG A 407 -18.92 -10.47 -7.03
N PRO A 408 -19.18 -10.12 -8.30
CA PRO A 408 -19.71 -8.79 -8.63
C PRO A 408 -21.05 -8.50 -7.95
N ASP A 409 -21.95 -9.48 -7.89
CA ASP A 409 -23.24 -9.35 -7.19
C ASP A 409 -23.03 -9.19 -5.68
N ARG A 410 -22.08 -9.93 -5.10
CA ARG A 410 -21.73 -9.77 -3.70
C ARG A 410 -21.12 -8.39 -3.40
N PHE A 411 -20.28 -7.85 -4.29
CA PHE A 411 -19.74 -6.50 -4.18
C PHE A 411 -20.84 -5.44 -4.26
N GLU A 412 -21.89 -5.65 -5.05
CA GLU A 412 -23.02 -4.70 -5.13
C GLU A 412 -23.71 -4.54 -3.76
N VAL A 413 -23.70 -5.61 -2.96
CA VAL A 413 -24.30 -5.68 -1.62
C VAL A 413 -23.36 -5.17 -0.52
N ILE A 414 -22.08 -5.52 -0.55
CA ILE A 414 -21.14 -5.18 0.55
C ILE A 414 -20.40 -3.86 0.32
N LEU A 415 -20.22 -3.42 -0.94
CA LEU A 415 -19.58 -2.12 -1.20
C LEU A 415 -20.63 -1.04 -1.10
N SER A 416 -20.44 -0.13 -0.16
CA SER A 416 -21.32 1.00 0.05
C SER A 416 -20.81 2.24 -0.66
N GLU A 417 -21.69 2.87 -1.43
CA GLU A 417 -21.59 4.30 -1.74
C GLU A 417 -22.36 5.03 -0.66
N LEU A 418 -21.78 5.13 0.53
CA LEU A 418 -22.40 5.87 1.62
C LEU A 418 -22.73 7.29 1.12
N SER A 419 -23.93 7.78 1.40
CA SER A 419 -24.24 9.21 1.19
C SER A 419 -23.22 10.06 1.94
N PRO A 420 -22.98 11.32 1.57
CA PRO A 420 -22.10 12.20 2.35
C PRO A 420 -22.44 12.15 3.85
N GLU A 421 -23.72 12.13 4.21
CA GLU A 421 -24.17 12.03 5.60
C GLU A 421 -23.81 10.70 6.24
N GLU A 422 -23.99 9.57 5.55
CA GLU A 422 -23.60 8.24 6.06
C GLU A 422 -22.08 8.10 6.18
N LYS A 423 -21.30 8.66 5.23
CA LYS A 423 -19.84 8.75 5.32
C LYS A 423 -19.41 9.55 6.52
N LEU A 424 -20.08 10.67 6.77
CA LEU A 424 -19.79 11.50 7.91
C LEU A 424 -20.02 10.75 9.22
N VAL A 425 -21.10 9.96 9.32
CA VAL A 425 -21.35 9.09 10.49
C VAL A 425 -20.22 8.06 10.65
N ALA A 426 -19.88 7.32 9.60
CA ALA A 426 -18.83 6.30 9.65
C ALA A 426 -17.46 6.87 10.02
N LEU A 427 -17.11 8.05 9.49
CA LEU A 427 -15.86 8.73 9.80
C LEU A 427 -15.82 9.27 11.24
N VAL A 428 -16.95 9.75 11.77
CA VAL A 428 -17.06 10.13 13.19
C VAL A 428 -16.89 8.92 14.09
N GLU A 429 -17.47 7.77 13.74
CA GLU A 429 -17.27 6.50 14.46
C GLU A 429 -15.81 6.04 14.42
N LEU A 430 -15.13 6.21 13.28
CA LEU A 430 -13.70 5.94 13.15
C LEU A 430 -12.86 6.83 14.07
N VAL A 431 -13.13 8.15 14.09
CA VAL A 431 -12.48 9.09 15.03
C VAL A 431 -12.69 8.63 16.47
N GLU A 432 -13.92 8.26 16.85
CA GLU A 432 -14.21 7.80 18.22
C GLU A 432 -13.53 6.46 18.53
N SER A 433 -13.41 5.55 17.56
CA SER A 433 -12.64 4.30 17.70
C SER A 433 -11.16 4.58 17.99
N LYS A 434 -10.54 5.54 17.29
CA LYS A 434 -9.15 5.96 17.56
C LYS A 434 -9.01 6.61 18.93
N ARG A 435 -9.97 7.44 19.36
CA ARG A 435 -10.02 7.98 20.73
C ARG A 435 -10.11 6.88 21.77
N GLN A 436 -10.99 5.90 21.59
CA GLN A 436 -11.09 4.76 22.51
C GLN A 436 -9.78 3.99 22.63
N HIS A 437 -9.00 3.90 21.55
CA HIS A 437 -7.65 3.33 21.61
C HIS A 437 -6.69 4.22 22.40
N LEU A 438 -6.67 5.54 22.17
CA LEU A 438 -5.84 6.50 22.93
C LEU A 438 -6.20 6.57 24.41
N ARG A 439 -7.48 6.40 24.76
CA ARG A 439 -7.95 6.25 26.14
C ARG A 439 -7.38 5.03 26.85
N ARG A 440 -6.95 4.01 26.10
CA ARG A 440 -6.28 2.82 26.65
C ARG A 440 -4.77 2.93 26.55
N TYR A 441 -4.25 3.59 25.52
CA TYR A 441 -2.84 3.67 25.16
C TYR A 441 -2.49 5.10 24.69
N PRO A 442 -2.38 6.08 25.61
CA PRO A 442 -2.26 7.51 25.25
C PRO A 442 -0.99 7.85 24.46
N ALA A 443 0.03 7.00 24.48
CA ALA A 443 1.26 7.17 23.69
C ALA A 443 1.17 6.65 22.25
N SER A 444 0.08 5.97 21.85
CA SER A 444 -0.01 5.30 20.54
C SER A 444 -0.05 6.29 19.37
N CYS A 445 1.11 6.53 18.74
CA CYS A 445 1.19 7.42 17.57
C CYS A 445 0.41 6.87 16.37
N SER A 446 0.29 5.54 16.23
CA SER A 446 -0.55 4.94 15.19
C SER A 446 -2.03 5.35 15.31
N ALA A 447 -2.54 5.48 16.54
CA ALA A 447 -3.89 5.94 16.79
C ALA A 447 -4.04 7.45 16.60
N ARG A 448 -3.01 8.24 16.94
CA ARG A 448 -2.99 9.69 16.67
C ARG A 448 -3.02 10.00 15.17
N ILE A 449 -2.11 9.40 14.40
CA ILE A 449 -2.04 9.53 12.94
C ILE A 449 -3.35 9.09 12.31
N GLY A 450 -3.85 7.90 12.68
CA GLY A 450 -5.10 7.37 12.15
C GLY A 450 -6.33 8.22 12.50
N ARG A 451 -6.30 8.99 13.60
CA ARG A 451 -7.36 9.94 13.96
C ARG A 451 -7.29 11.19 13.09
N GLU A 452 -6.11 11.78 12.92
CA GLU A 452 -5.97 12.98 12.09
C GLU A 452 -6.28 12.70 10.61
N GLN A 453 -5.89 11.53 10.09
CA GLN A 453 -6.31 11.09 8.75
C GLN A 453 -7.84 10.99 8.61
N ALA A 454 -8.52 10.50 9.65
CA ALA A 454 -9.99 10.47 9.65
C ALA A 454 -10.60 11.88 9.71
N PHE A 455 -9.93 12.84 10.36
CA PHE A 455 -10.34 14.25 10.32
C PHE A 455 -10.12 14.88 8.95
N ASP A 456 -9.03 14.58 8.26
CA ASP A 456 -8.81 15.03 6.89
C ASP A 456 -9.93 14.54 5.96
N ASP A 457 -10.30 13.26 6.07
CA ASP A 457 -11.41 12.67 5.34
C ASP A 457 -12.77 13.30 5.76
N LEU A 458 -12.96 13.64 7.04
CA LEU A 458 -14.15 14.36 7.53
C LEU A 458 -14.24 15.76 6.93
N TYR A 459 -13.13 16.50 6.84
CA TYR A 459 -13.11 17.82 6.22
C TYR A 459 -13.49 17.74 4.74
N GLU A 460 -12.94 16.76 4.01
CA GLU A 460 -13.29 16.54 2.60
C GLU A 460 -14.77 16.18 2.45
N THR A 461 -15.27 15.23 3.25
CA THR A 461 -16.67 14.78 3.20
C THR A 461 -17.64 15.88 3.59
N ALA A 462 -17.36 16.63 4.66
CA ALA A 462 -18.24 17.67 5.17
C ALA A 462 -18.28 18.92 4.27
N ALA A 463 -17.25 19.13 3.45
CA ALA A 463 -17.24 20.17 2.42
C ALA A 463 -18.13 19.84 1.21
N ASP A 464 -18.64 18.60 1.08
CA ASP A 464 -19.60 18.24 0.04
C ASP A 464 -20.80 19.20 0.06
N PRO A 465 -21.29 19.69 -1.10
CA PRO A 465 -22.42 20.63 -1.15
C PRO A 465 -23.70 20.16 -0.47
N ALA A 466 -23.90 18.85 -0.28
CA ALA A 466 -25.02 18.29 0.47
C ALA A 466 -24.93 18.60 1.98
N ILE A 467 -23.71 18.65 2.53
CA ILE A 467 -23.44 18.93 3.95
C ILE A 467 -23.06 20.41 4.14
N GLY A 468 -22.07 20.89 3.40
CA GLY A 468 -21.67 22.28 3.31
C GLY A 468 -21.01 22.87 4.55
N TRP A 469 -20.35 22.06 5.39
CA TRP A 469 -19.65 22.55 6.58
C TRP A 469 -18.22 23.00 6.23
N SER A 470 -17.75 24.06 6.89
CA SER A 470 -16.34 24.44 6.85
C SER A 470 -15.50 23.57 7.79
N LYS A 471 -14.16 23.58 7.62
CA LYS A 471 -13.24 22.92 8.55
C LYS A 471 -13.47 23.36 10.00
N ASP A 472 -13.54 24.67 10.26
CA ASP A 472 -13.87 25.21 11.58
C ASP A 472 -15.19 24.67 12.14
N GLU A 473 -16.19 24.44 11.29
CA GLU A 473 -17.48 23.88 11.72
C GLU A 473 -17.36 22.39 12.05
N VAL A 474 -16.58 21.62 11.27
CA VAL A 474 -16.26 20.22 11.58
C VAL A 474 -15.53 20.14 12.93
N ASP A 475 -14.53 21.00 13.16
CA ASP A 475 -13.80 21.05 14.42
C ASP A 475 -14.72 21.38 15.61
N ARG A 476 -15.57 22.40 15.49
CA ARG A 476 -16.57 22.75 16.52
C ARG A 476 -17.59 21.65 16.82
N ARG A 477 -17.87 20.80 15.84
CA ARG A 477 -18.84 19.70 15.97
C ARG A 477 -18.20 18.45 16.54
N PHE A 478 -17.01 18.10 16.08
CA PHE A 478 -16.46 16.76 16.29
C PHE A 478 -15.16 16.73 17.05
N ARG A 479 -14.30 17.75 16.97
CA ARG A 479 -13.09 17.76 17.82
C ARG A 479 -13.49 17.83 19.29
N LYS A 480 -12.66 17.23 20.11
CA LYS A 480 -12.72 17.19 21.58
C LYS A 480 -11.38 17.65 22.13
N VAL A 481 -11.36 18.10 23.39
CA VAL A 481 -10.12 18.49 24.09
C VAL A 481 -9.06 17.39 24.01
N GLU A 482 -9.47 16.12 24.13
CA GLU A 482 -8.56 14.96 24.04
C GLU A 482 -7.81 14.90 22.68
N ASP A 483 -8.38 15.42 21.59
CA ASP A 483 -7.70 15.41 20.29
C ASP A 483 -6.49 16.35 20.26
N TYR A 484 -6.58 17.46 21.00
CA TYR A 484 -5.49 18.43 21.15
C TYR A 484 -4.47 17.95 22.18
N VAL A 485 -4.92 17.37 23.29
CA VAL A 485 -4.04 16.81 24.33
C VAL A 485 -3.20 15.67 23.77
N PHE A 486 -3.81 14.84 22.91
CA PHE A 486 -3.13 13.76 22.19
C PHE A 486 -2.92 14.13 20.72
N ALA A 487 -2.48 15.36 20.44
CA ALA A 487 -2.16 15.82 19.09
C ALA A 487 -1.13 14.91 18.39
N GLU A 488 -1.17 14.87 17.06
CA GLU A 488 -0.27 14.04 16.26
C GLU A 488 1.21 14.42 16.49
N LEU A 489 2.03 13.39 16.65
CA LEU A 489 3.46 13.50 16.80
C LEU A 489 4.13 12.94 15.55
N VAL A 490 5.22 13.56 15.12
CA VAL A 490 6.07 13.05 14.05
C VAL A 490 6.73 11.77 14.56
N TYR A 491 6.34 10.62 13.98
CA TYR A 491 6.61 9.29 14.53
C TYR A 491 8.10 9.02 14.78
N ASP A 492 8.96 9.34 13.80
CA ASP A 492 10.40 9.09 13.84
C ASP A 492 11.20 10.15 14.62
N LYS A 493 10.53 11.16 15.18
CA LYS A 493 11.13 12.24 15.97
C LYS A 493 10.56 12.33 17.39
N SER A 494 9.79 11.33 17.81
CA SER A 494 9.05 11.40 19.07
C SER A 494 9.16 10.11 19.90
N LYS A 495 9.85 10.17 21.04
CA LYS A 495 10.03 9.01 21.94
C LYS A 495 8.77 8.61 22.68
N THR A 496 7.77 9.49 22.76
CA THR A 496 6.43 9.08 23.22
C THR A 496 5.89 7.94 22.36
N CYS A 497 6.19 7.92 21.06
CA CYS A 497 5.67 6.89 20.15
C CYS A 497 6.15 5.46 20.46
N CYS A 498 7.21 5.30 21.26
CA CYS A 498 7.76 4.00 21.66
C CYS A 498 7.17 3.45 22.97
N TRP A 499 6.24 4.19 23.59
CA TRP A 499 5.82 3.93 24.95
C TRP A 499 4.55 3.05 25.01
N ASN A 500 4.71 1.76 24.76
CA ASN A 500 3.60 0.80 24.66
C ASN A 500 2.94 0.42 26.00
N SER A 501 3.60 0.68 27.11
CA SER A 501 3.13 0.38 28.48
C SER A 501 2.22 1.45 29.07
N THR A 502 1.96 2.53 28.32
CA THR A 502 0.93 3.50 28.72
C THR A 502 -0.44 2.83 28.85
N ASN A 503 -1.25 3.34 29.78
CA ASN A 503 -2.52 2.72 30.14
C ASN A 503 -3.62 3.76 30.35
N SER A 504 -4.85 3.30 30.59
CA SER A 504 -6.01 4.18 30.78
C SER A 504 -5.92 5.08 32.01
N THR A 505 -5.25 4.64 33.08
CA THR A 505 -5.09 5.48 34.28
C THR A 505 -4.19 6.68 33.99
N MET A 506 -3.17 6.50 33.14
CA MET A 506 -2.36 7.61 32.67
C MET A 506 -3.17 8.58 31.82
N TYR A 507 -4.03 8.08 30.93
CA TYR A 507 -4.94 8.93 30.15
C TYR A 507 -5.78 9.81 31.08
N ASP A 508 -6.39 9.24 32.13
CA ASP A 508 -7.24 9.98 33.07
C ASP A 508 -6.47 11.12 33.75
N VAL A 509 -5.25 10.85 34.22
CA VAL A 509 -4.37 11.86 34.83
C VAL A 509 -3.99 12.96 33.84
N ILE A 510 -3.59 12.59 32.63
CA ILE A 510 -3.16 13.52 31.57
C ILE A 510 -4.30 14.47 31.21
N MET A 511 -5.52 13.93 31.10
CA MET A 511 -6.71 14.73 30.84
C MET A 511 -7.05 15.62 32.03
N GLU A 512 -7.10 15.09 33.25
CA GLU A 512 -7.40 15.86 34.45
C GLU A 512 -6.42 17.03 34.66
N LEU A 513 -5.13 16.82 34.42
CA LEU A 513 -4.16 17.91 34.45
C LEU A 513 -4.53 19.00 33.44
N ASN A 514 -4.88 18.63 32.21
CA ASN A 514 -5.24 19.58 31.17
C ASN A 514 -6.55 20.31 31.49
N GLU A 515 -7.53 19.62 32.07
CA GLU A 515 -8.77 20.22 32.55
C GLU A 515 -8.53 21.32 33.59
N THR A 516 -7.55 21.15 34.49
CA THR A 516 -7.19 22.20 35.45
C THR A 516 -6.48 23.41 34.85
N ARG A 517 -6.03 23.32 33.59
CA ARG A 517 -5.21 24.33 32.90
C ARG A 517 -5.92 25.02 31.75
N ILE A 518 -6.90 24.35 31.15
CA ILE A 518 -7.56 24.81 29.92
C ILE A 518 -8.31 26.13 30.11
N GLU A 519 -8.67 26.48 31.33
CA GLU A 519 -9.21 27.78 31.68
C GLU A 519 -8.33 28.45 32.74
N ASP A 520 -7.95 29.70 32.49
CA ASP A 520 -7.25 30.52 33.46
C ASP A 520 -8.18 30.80 34.66
N PRO A 521 -7.83 30.38 35.89
CA PRO A 521 -8.74 30.50 37.03
C PRO A 521 -8.97 31.94 37.49
N GLU A 522 -8.15 32.90 37.06
CA GLU A 522 -8.29 34.32 37.43
C GLU A 522 -9.09 35.11 36.39
N THR A 523 -8.92 34.77 35.11
CA THR A 523 -9.47 35.54 33.98
C THR A 523 -10.60 34.83 33.24
N GLY A 524 -10.77 33.52 33.45
CA GLY A 524 -11.72 32.68 32.70
C GLY A 524 -11.37 32.53 31.21
N GLN A 525 -10.13 32.84 30.84
CA GLN A 525 -9.68 32.77 29.45
C GLN A 525 -9.23 31.35 29.10
N CYS A 526 -9.66 30.85 27.95
CA CYS A 526 -9.16 29.59 27.42
C CYS A 526 -7.64 29.65 27.19
N GLN A 527 -6.94 28.59 27.60
CA GLN A 527 -5.52 28.37 27.38
C GLN A 527 -5.31 27.14 26.50
N GLU A 528 -4.20 27.15 25.75
CA GLU A 528 -3.77 25.97 24.99
C GLU A 528 -3.46 24.80 25.94
N VAL A 529 -3.76 23.60 25.47
CA VAL A 529 -3.50 22.37 26.22
C VAL A 529 -2.01 22.07 26.31
N LEU A 530 -1.66 21.38 27.39
CA LEU A 530 -0.41 20.67 27.49
C LEU A 530 -0.50 19.34 26.74
N VAL A 531 0.02 19.32 25.51
CA VAL A 531 0.12 18.10 24.72
C VAL A 531 0.94 17.04 25.47
N PHE A 532 0.43 15.81 25.50
CA PHE A 532 1.15 14.65 26.02
C PHE A 532 2.21 14.19 25.02
N MET A 533 3.44 14.62 25.30
CA MET A 533 4.65 14.39 24.53
C MET A 533 5.88 14.54 25.46
N ASN A 534 7.03 14.00 25.07
CA ASN A 534 8.30 14.27 25.74
C ASN A 534 8.73 15.73 25.53
N ARG A 535 9.21 16.37 26.58
CA ARG A 535 9.62 17.78 26.55
C ARG A 535 11.06 17.91 27.03
N ASP A 536 11.74 18.97 26.59
CA ASP A 536 13.04 19.37 27.13
C ASP A 536 12.85 20.10 28.48
N ASP A 537 12.25 19.39 29.45
CA ASP A 537 12.07 19.83 30.83
C ASP A 537 12.81 18.89 31.82
N GLU A 538 12.73 19.20 33.12
CA GLU A 538 13.45 18.41 34.13
C GLU A 538 12.98 16.94 34.15
N GLY A 539 13.91 15.99 34.27
CA GLY A 539 13.57 14.56 34.43
C GLY A 539 13.64 13.75 33.14
N ASP A 540 12.63 12.91 32.89
CA ASP A 540 12.51 12.04 31.71
C ASP A 540 11.69 12.66 30.57
N GLY A 541 11.33 13.94 30.70
CA GLY A 541 10.51 14.72 29.77
C GLY A 541 9.00 14.58 29.94
N TYR A 542 8.56 13.82 30.96
CA TYR A 542 7.14 13.71 31.36
C TYR A 542 6.92 14.06 32.83
N GLN A 543 7.90 14.70 33.46
CA GLN A 543 7.92 14.94 34.91
C GLN A 543 6.71 15.74 35.37
N LEU A 544 6.22 16.68 34.57
CA LEU A 544 5.04 17.47 34.89
C LEU A 544 3.78 16.58 35.09
N PHE A 545 3.60 15.56 34.24
CA PHE A 545 2.51 14.59 34.40
C PHE A 545 2.75 13.65 35.59
N ALA A 546 3.99 13.20 35.79
CA ALA A 546 4.37 12.37 36.93
C ALA A 546 4.13 13.09 38.28
N ASP A 547 4.54 14.36 38.37
CA ASP A 547 4.36 15.21 39.56
C ASP A 547 2.90 15.47 39.86
N PHE A 548 2.07 15.72 38.83
CA PHE A 548 0.64 15.85 39.00
C PHE A 548 0.00 14.54 39.49
N THR A 549 0.46 13.40 38.96
CA THR A 549 0.01 12.08 39.40
C THR A 549 0.34 11.84 40.88
N GLU A 550 1.55 12.19 41.31
CA GLU A 550 1.98 12.12 42.71
C GLU A 550 1.17 13.09 43.61
N ALA A 551 0.98 14.34 43.17
CA ALA A 551 0.25 15.36 43.91
C ALA A 551 -1.23 15.01 44.13
N THR A 552 -1.82 14.23 43.22
CA THR A 552 -3.20 13.72 43.34
C THR A 552 -3.28 12.39 44.12
N GLY A 553 -2.18 11.91 44.70
CA GLY A 553 -2.12 10.69 45.50
C GLY A 553 -2.20 9.40 44.67
N ARG A 554 -1.93 9.48 43.36
CA ARG A 554 -2.00 8.37 42.41
C ARG A 554 -0.62 7.98 41.86
N GLY A 555 0.48 8.34 42.53
CA GLY A 555 1.86 8.11 42.05
C GLY A 555 2.14 6.73 41.45
N ASP A 556 1.63 5.67 42.08
CA ASP A 556 1.78 4.28 41.60
C ASP A 556 1.09 3.99 40.25
N ALA A 557 0.19 4.87 39.79
CA ALA A 557 -0.48 4.77 38.50
C ALA A 557 0.33 5.36 37.34
N TRP A 558 1.33 6.21 37.64
CA TRP A 558 2.24 6.71 36.62
C TRP A 558 3.25 5.62 36.27
N VAL A 559 3.10 5.05 35.08
CA VAL A 559 4.16 4.23 34.51
C VAL A 559 5.28 5.19 34.15
N LYS A 560 6.54 4.82 34.44
CA LYS A 560 7.68 5.60 33.97
C LYS A 560 7.92 5.31 32.49
N TRP A 561 8.45 6.28 31.75
CA TRP A 561 8.81 6.00 30.37
C TRP A 561 9.79 4.84 30.30
N SER A 562 9.49 3.90 29.42
CA SER A 562 10.35 2.78 29.09
C SER A 562 10.38 2.60 27.58
N GLU A 563 11.56 2.16 27.12
CA GLU A 563 11.76 1.61 25.79
C GLU A 563 11.10 0.21 25.77
N ASP A 564 9.75 0.18 25.65
CA ASP A 564 8.97 -1.07 25.64
C ASP A 564 9.17 -1.88 24.36
N GLU A 565 9.56 -1.17 23.31
CA GLU A 565 10.09 -1.63 22.02
C GLU A 565 11.36 -0.82 21.74
N PHE A 566 12.23 -1.25 20.81
CA PHE A 566 13.41 -0.44 20.48
C PHE A 566 12.97 0.97 20.02
N CYS A 567 13.78 1.96 20.32
CA CYS A 567 13.35 3.34 20.14
C CYS A 567 14.54 4.15 19.66
N ALA A 568 14.69 4.29 18.35
CA ALA A 568 15.75 5.09 17.73
C ALA A 568 15.76 6.54 18.24
N GLN A 569 14.59 7.03 18.63
CA GLN A 569 14.32 8.34 19.16
C GLN A 569 14.36 8.41 20.69
N ARG A 570 14.80 7.37 21.42
CA ARG A 570 14.86 7.37 22.90
C ARG A 570 15.63 8.54 23.51
N ASP A 571 16.63 9.03 22.78
CA ASP A 571 17.55 10.08 23.21
C ASP A 571 17.12 11.47 22.69
N VAL A 572 15.94 11.61 22.07
CA VAL A 572 15.42 12.93 21.69
C VAL A 572 15.11 13.76 22.95
N ALA A 573 15.60 15.00 22.97
CA ALA A 573 15.37 15.91 24.10
C ALA A 573 13.90 16.34 24.18
N GLU A 574 13.25 16.52 23.04
CA GLU A 574 11.85 16.92 22.92
C GLU A 574 11.22 16.21 21.72
N ASP A 575 9.97 15.80 21.86
CA ASP A 575 9.20 15.22 20.75
C ASP A 575 8.80 16.30 19.74
N THR A 576 8.47 15.89 18.52
CA THR A 576 8.07 16.83 17.47
C THR A 576 6.58 16.70 17.19
N LEU A 577 5.84 17.81 17.29
CA LEU A 577 4.44 17.89 16.85
C LEU A 577 4.36 17.92 15.32
N GLU A 578 3.41 17.18 14.77
CA GLU A 578 3.07 17.31 13.35
C GLU A 578 2.27 18.60 13.11
N VAL A 579 2.41 19.18 11.92
CA VAL A 579 1.65 20.36 11.53
C VAL A 579 0.20 19.96 11.30
N THR A 580 -0.70 20.49 12.12
CA THR A 580 -2.14 20.25 11.99
C THR A 580 -2.85 21.39 11.27
N GLU A 581 -3.85 21.04 10.46
CA GLU A 581 -4.81 22.00 9.88
C GLU A 581 -6.01 22.27 10.80
N ALA A 582 -6.05 21.67 11.99
CA ALA A 582 -7.10 21.90 12.97
C ALA A 582 -7.13 23.37 13.44
N ALA A 583 -8.33 23.89 13.63
CA ALA A 583 -8.51 25.18 14.29
C ALA A 583 -7.97 25.11 15.73
N PRO A 584 -7.26 26.14 16.23
CA PRO A 584 -6.77 26.18 17.60
C PRO A 584 -7.89 25.93 18.62
N LEU A 585 -7.60 25.19 19.69
CA LEU A 585 -8.60 24.78 20.68
C LEU A 585 -9.48 25.95 21.14
N CYS A 586 -8.86 27.05 21.52
CA CYS A 586 -9.56 28.21 22.05
C CYS A 586 -10.37 29.01 21.00
N SER A 587 -10.21 28.70 19.71
CA SER A 587 -11.08 29.22 18.64
C SER A 587 -12.28 28.31 18.34
N VAL A 588 -12.22 27.07 18.82
CA VAL A 588 -13.25 26.05 18.67
C VAL A 588 -14.22 26.10 19.86
N TYR A 589 -13.75 26.43 21.06
CA TYR A 589 -14.55 26.50 22.29
C TYR A 589 -14.61 27.90 22.89
N ASP A 590 -15.70 28.64 22.61
CA ASP A 590 -15.96 29.96 23.21
C ASP A 590 -16.46 29.88 24.68
N GLU A 591 -17.05 28.74 25.09
CA GLU A 591 -17.53 28.46 26.46
C GLU A 591 -17.18 27.02 26.88
N LEU A 592 -16.06 26.86 27.60
CA LEU A 592 -15.47 25.55 27.99
C LEU A 592 -16.40 24.68 28.86
N GLU A 593 -17.23 25.29 29.73
CA GLU A 593 -18.13 24.57 30.66
C GLU A 593 -19.21 23.72 29.96
N SER A 594 -19.47 23.94 28.67
CA SER A 594 -20.59 23.28 27.99
C SER A 594 -20.31 21.85 27.49
N ARG A 595 -19.05 21.37 27.49
CA ARG A 595 -18.67 20.14 26.75
C ARG A 595 -17.47 19.32 27.26
N MET A 596 -16.96 19.56 28.48
CA MET A 596 -16.26 18.50 29.23
C MET A 596 -17.26 17.40 29.61
#